data_AF-A0A7V1M458-F1
#
_entry.id   AF-A0A7V1M458-F1
#
_cell.length_a   1.000
_cell.length_b   1.000
_cell.length_c   1.000
_cell.angle_alpha   90.00
_cell.angle_beta   90.00
_cell.angle_gamma   90.00
#
_symmetry.space_group_name_H-M   'P 1'
#
loop_
_entity.id
_entity.type
_entity.pdbx_description
1 polymer ?
#
loop_
_entity_poly.entity_id
_entity_poly.type
_entity_poly.pdbx_seq_one_letter_code
_entity_poly.pdbx_strand_id
1 'polypeptide(L)'
;MSTPVRLTPIDITNKRFRRALRGYRASEVDEFLAEVGADYEAVVVENAHLREQVAQMQQELERYRAIEEAMKEALVLAQRTADELRASAHREAEVIRAQAELQVRQQFEQHRKAIEDLRTARQRFAIELRSALHGMLEFVERYLSVPPPEATVDIEPVPGDTEQPAPESSHVEQST
;
A
#
# COMPACT_ATOMS: atom_id res chain seq x y z
N MET A 1 -52.18 31.91 -37.37
CA MET A 1 -53.26 32.16 -36.39
C MET A 1 -53.08 33.58 -35.88
N SER A 2 -54.02 34.48 -36.17
CA SER A 2 -53.96 35.86 -35.67
C SER A 2 -54.20 35.82 -34.17
N THR A 3 -53.18 36.03 -33.35
CA THR A 3 -53.36 36.26 -31.92
C THR A 3 -54.25 37.49 -31.78
N PRO A 4 -55.45 37.39 -31.18
CA PRO A 4 -56.27 38.56 -30.96
C PRO A 4 -55.48 39.52 -30.07
N VAL A 5 -55.37 40.77 -30.50
CA VAL A 5 -54.78 41.85 -29.71
C VAL A 5 -55.52 41.86 -28.38
N ARG A 6 -54.85 41.46 -27.30
CA ARG A 6 -55.42 41.51 -25.96
C ARG A 6 -55.52 42.98 -25.60
N LEU A 7 -56.73 43.41 -25.26
CA LEU A 7 -56.97 44.76 -24.74
C LEU A 7 -56.09 44.97 -23.51
N THR A 8 -55.45 46.13 -23.43
CA THR A 8 -54.79 46.59 -22.21
C THR A 8 -55.82 47.24 -21.28
N PRO A 9 -55.52 47.39 -19.97
CA PRO A 9 -56.39 48.15 -19.06
C PRO A 9 -56.76 49.53 -19.60
N ILE A 10 -55.80 50.20 -20.25
CA ILE A 10 -55.97 51.52 -20.85
C ILE A 10 -56.85 51.48 -22.11
N ASP A 11 -56.84 50.37 -22.87
CA ASP A 11 -57.74 50.19 -24.02
C ASP A 11 -59.19 49.97 -23.57
N ILE A 12 -59.39 49.33 -22.40
CA ILE A 12 -60.71 49.09 -21.81
C ILE A 12 -61.31 50.42 -21.34
N THR A 13 -60.57 51.20 -20.56
CA THR A 13 -61.04 52.50 -20.03
C THR A 13 -61.26 53.55 -21.13
N ASN A 14 -60.44 53.54 -22.20
CA ASN A 14 -60.59 54.51 -23.29
C ASN A 14 -61.58 54.06 -24.38
N LYS A 15 -62.28 52.94 -24.19
CA LYS A 15 -63.18 52.40 -25.22
C LYS A 15 -64.38 53.32 -25.44
N ARG A 16 -64.52 53.84 -26.65
CA ARG A 16 -65.67 54.65 -27.05
C ARG A 16 -66.69 53.81 -27.81
N PHE A 17 -67.95 53.86 -27.37
CA PHE A 17 -69.08 53.20 -28.04
C PHE A 17 -69.86 54.17 -28.93
N ARG A 18 -70.46 53.64 -30.01
CA ARG A 18 -71.36 54.40 -30.89
C ARG A 18 -72.70 54.64 -30.19
N ARG A 19 -73.29 55.83 -30.37
CA ARG A 19 -74.62 56.17 -29.84
C ARG A 19 -75.73 55.63 -30.74
N ALA A 20 -76.81 55.14 -30.14
CA ALA A 20 -78.02 54.66 -30.82
C ALA A 20 -79.28 55.18 -30.11
N LEU A 21 -80.43 55.22 -30.82
CA LEU A 21 -81.72 55.76 -30.31
C LEU A 21 -82.23 55.04 -29.05
N ARG A 22 -81.77 53.81 -28.81
CA ARG A 22 -81.93 53.03 -27.57
C ARG A 22 -80.58 52.39 -27.22
N GLY A 23 -80.23 52.34 -25.94
CA GLY A 23 -78.98 51.75 -25.45
C GLY A 23 -78.78 51.97 -23.96
N TYR A 24 -77.68 51.44 -23.43
CA TYR A 24 -77.26 51.66 -22.05
C TYR A 24 -76.88 53.13 -21.79
N ARG A 25 -76.98 53.56 -20.53
CA ARG A 25 -76.57 54.91 -20.11
C ARG A 25 -75.05 55.01 -20.15
N ALA A 26 -74.57 56.05 -20.85
CA ALA A 26 -73.12 56.23 -21.07
C ALA A 26 -72.33 56.33 -19.74
N SER A 27 -72.86 57.03 -18.74
CA SER A 27 -72.19 57.16 -17.44
C SER A 27 -72.02 55.84 -16.69
N GLU A 28 -73.05 54.99 -16.70
CA GLU A 28 -72.99 53.66 -16.06
C GLU A 28 -72.02 52.73 -16.79
N VAL A 29 -71.95 52.84 -18.12
CA VAL A 29 -70.98 52.09 -18.92
C VAL A 29 -69.55 52.57 -18.67
N ASP A 30 -69.33 53.88 -18.56
CA ASP A 30 -68.01 54.46 -18.29
C ASP A 30 -67.50 54.07 -16.88
N GLU A 31 -68.36 54.10 -15.86
CA GLU A 31 -68.04 53.61 -14.51
C GLU A 31 -67.67 52.12 -14.51
N PHE A 32 -68.46 51.29 -15.20
CA PHE A 32 -68.17 49.86 -15.33
C PHE A 32 -66.86 49.60 -16.08
N LEU A 33 -66.56 50.35 -17.15
CA LEU A 33 -65.28 50.23 -17.85
C LEU A 33 -64.09 50.62 -16.98
N ALA A 34 -64.25 51.57 -16.06
CA ALA A 34 -63.22 51.94 -15.09
C ALA A 34 -62.97 50.81 -14.09
N GLU A 35 -64.02 50.20 -13.53
CA GLU A 35 -63.93 49.06 -12.63
C GLU A 35 -63.27 47.85 -13.32
N VAL A 36 -63.76 47.47 -14.50
CA VAL A 36 -63.18 46.36 -15.28
C VAL A 36 -61.73 46.66 -15.67
N GLY A 37 -61.41 47.92 -16.00
CA GLY A 37 -60.05 48.34 -16.31
C GLY A 37 -59.10 48.11 -15.11
N ALA A 38 -59.51 48.52 -13.92
CA ALA A 38 -58.73 48.35 -12.69
C ALA A 38 -58.54 46.87 -12.31
N ASP A 39 -59.60 46.07 -12.36
CA ASP A 39 -59.53 44.63 -12.08
C ASP A 39 -58.63 43.91 -13.10
N TYR A 40 -58.73 44.30 -14.38
CA TYR A 40 -57.91 43.72 -15.42
C TYR A 40 -56.44 44.10 -15.26
N GLU A 41 -56.12 45.31 -14.80
CA GLU A 41 -54.76 45.71 -14.44
C GLU A 41 -54.21 44.85 -13.29
N ALA A 42 -55.00 44.67 -12.23
CA ALA A 42 -54.61 43.84 -11.09
C ALA A 42 -54.28 42.40 -11.53
N VAL A 43 -55.13 41.79 -12.36
CA VAL A 43 -54.91 40.44 -12.91
C VAL A 43 -53.66 40.39 -13.79
N VAL A 44 -53.40 41.41 -14.62
CA VAL A 44 -52.21 41.45 -15.48
C VAL A 44 -50.93 41.52 -14.64
N VAL A 45 -50.91 42.37 -13.61
CA VAL A 45 -49.77 42.51 -12.69
C VAL A 45 -49.55 41.20 -11.92
N GLU A 46 -50.60 40.61 -11.37
CA GLU A 46 -50.51 39.33 -10.66
C GLU A 46 -50.02 38.21 -11.60
N ASN A 47 -50.52 38.16 -12.84
CA ASN A 47 -50.08 37.16 -13.81
C ASN A 47 -48.61 37.32 -14.17
N ALA A 48 -48.12 38.56 -14.31
CA ALA A 48 -46.70 38.82 -14.53
C ALA A 48 -45.85 38.35 -13.34
N HIS A 49 -46.29 38.66 -12.11
CA HIS A 49 -45.61 38.23 -10.89
C HIS A 49 -45.57 36.71 -10.74
N LEU A 50 -46.69 36.02 -10.97
CA LEU A 50 -46.76 34.56 -10.92
C LEU A 50 -45.87 33.91 -12.00
N ARG A 51 -45.81 34.48 -13.20
CA ARG A 51 -44.92 33.98 -14.26
C ARG A 51 -43.45 34.10 -13.87
N GLU A 52 -43.08 35.19 -13.21
CA GLU A 52 -41.72 35.38 -12.72
C GLU A 52 -41.38 34.37 -11.62
N GLN A 53 -42.28 34.15 -10.66
CA GLN A 53 -42.11 33.11 -9.64
C GLN A 53 -41.95 31.71 -10.26
N VAL A 54 -42.79 31.37 -11.25
CA VAL A 54 -42.70 30.08 -11.96
C VAL A 54 -41.34 29.94 -12.65
N ALA A 55 -40.86 31.00 -13.31
CA ALA A 55 -39.55 30.97 -13.96
C ALA A 55 -38.40 30.77 -12.96
N GLN A 56 -38.46 31.44 -11.80
CA GLN A 56 -37.48 31.25 -10.72
C GLN A 56 -37.50 29.82 -10.16
N MET A 57 -38.68 29.30 -9.86
CA MET A 57 -38.84 27.92 -9.37
C MET A 57 -38.35 26.89 -10.39
N GLN A 58 -38.57 27.11 -11.68
CA GLN A 58 -38.06 26.24 -12.74
C GLN A 58 -36.52 26.22 -12.77
N GLN A 59 -35.88 27.39 -12.66
CA GLN A 59 -34.42 27.48 -12.59
C GLN A 59 -33.85 26.77 -11.36
N GLU A 60 -34.48 26.93 -10.19
CA GLU A 60 -34.05 26.20 -8.99
C GLU A 60 -34.19 24.70 -9.14
N LEU A 61 -35.29 24.25 -9.76
CA LEU A 61 -35.56 22.83 -9.99
C LEU A 61 -34.55 22.23 -10.96
N GLU A 62 -34.18 22.95 -12.02
CA GLU A 62 -33.07 22.55 -12.92
C GLU A 62 -31.74 22.45 -12.18
N ARG A 63 -31.43 23.42 -11.30
CA ARG A 63 -30.23 23.36 -10.45
C ARG A 63 -30.23 22.13 -9.57
N TYR A 64 -31.35 21.82 -8.90
CA TYR A 64 -31.46 20.64 -8.05
C TYR A 64 -31.31 19.34 -8.83
N ARG A 65 -31.89 19.24 -10.04
CA ARG A 65 -31.71 18.09 -10.92
C ARG A 65 -30.25 17.89 -11.30
N ALA A 66 -29.53 18.97 -11.62
CA ALA A 66 -28.10 18.89 -11.93
C ALA A 66 -27.27 18.41 -10.73
N ILE A 67 -27.59 18.87 -9.52
CA ILE A 67 -26.95 18.42 -8.29
C ILE A 67 -27.26 16.94 -8.04
N GLU A 68 -28.52 16.52 -8.19
CA GLU A 68 -28.94 15.13 -8.01
C GLU A 68 -28.19 14.19 -8.96
N GLU A 69 -28.02 14.59 -10.23
CA GLU A 69 -27.28 13.80 -11.20
C GLU A 69 -25.80 13.69 -10.85
N ALA A 70 -25.15 14.80 -10.49
CA ALA A 70 -23.77 14.79 -10.03
C ALA A 70 -23.58 13.92 -8.77
N MET A 71 -24.54 13.93 -7.84
CA MET A 71 -24.51 13.05 -6.66
C MET A 71 -24.65 11.58 -7.03
N LYS A 72 -25.52 11.23 -7.99
CA LYS A 72 -25.65 9.85 -8.49
C LYS A 72 -24.36 9.37 -9.14
N GLU A 73 -23.75 10.18 -10.00
CA GLU A 73 -22.47 9.87 -10.63
C GLU A 73 -21.37 9.68 -9.58
N ALA A 74 -21.27 10.57 -8.60
CA ALA A 74 -20.31 10.46 -7.51
C ALA A 74 -20.50 9.18 -6.68
N LEU A 75 -21.75 8.78 -6.42
CA LEU A 75 -22.07 7.55 -5.69
C LEU A 75 -21.65 6.30 -6.47
N VAL A 76 -21.93 6.27 -7.78
CA VAL A 76 -21.51 5.17 -8.66
C VAL A 76 -19.99 5.08 -8.73
N LEU A 77 -19.31 6.22 -8.84
CA LEU A 77 -17.84 6.26 -8.82
C LEU A 77 -17.29 5.76 -7.49
N ALA A 78 -17.82 6.24 -6.36
CA ALA A 78 -17.40 5.79 -5.04
C ALA A 78 -17.57 4.28 -4.86
N GLN A 79 -18.68 3.72 -5.33
CA GLN A 79 -18.91 2.27 -5.28
C GLN A 79 -17.89 1.49 -6.13
N ARG A 80 -17.64 1.93 -7.37
CA ARG A 80 -16.63 1.30 -8.25
C ARG A 80 -15.24 1.35 -7.62
N THR A 81 -14.83 2.51 -7.10
CA THR A 81 -13.54 2.67 -6.44
C THR A 81 -13.43 1.77 -5.20
N ALA A 82 -14.51 1.65 -4.42
CA ALA A 82 -14.53 0.76 -3.26
C ALA A 82 -14.38 -0.72 -3.66
N ASP A 83 -15.06 -1.15 -4.73
CA ASP A 83 -14.97 -2.51 -5.27
C ASP A 83 -13.58 -2.80 -5.84
N GLU A 84 -13.00 -1.86 -6.58
CA GLU A 84 -11.63 -1.95 -7.12
C GLU A 84 -10.59 -2.04 -5.99
N LEU A 85 -10.73 -1.22 -4.95
CA LEU A 85 -9.86 -1.24 -3.78
C LEU A 85 -9.95 -2.59 -3.06
N ARG A 86 -11.16 -3.12 -2.87
CA ARG A 86 -11.38 -4.45 -2.29
C ARG A 86 -10.70 -5.53 -3.12
N ALA A 87 -10.89 -5.51 -4.43
CA ALA A 87 -10.30 -6.49 -5.35
C ALA A 87 -8.76 -6.39 -5.40
N SER A 88 -8.20 -5.18 -5.30
CA SER A 88 -6.76 -4.98 -5.21
C SER A 88 -6.19 -5.51 -3.90
N ALA A 89 -6.80 -5.16 -2.77
CA ALA A 89 -6.38 -5.62 -1.44
C ALA A 89 -6.44 -7.16 -1.33
N HIS A 90 -7.47 -7.80 -1.89
CA HIS A 90 -7.55 -9.26 -1.95
C HIS A 90 -6.41 -9.88 -2.76
N ARG A 91 -6.12 -9.35 -3.96
CA ARG A 91 -5.00 -9.83 -4.79
C ARG A 91 -3.66 -9.65 -4.09
N GLU A 92 -3.43 -8.50 -3.47
CA GLU A 92 -2.20 -8.22 -2.74
C GLU A 92 -2.03 -9.16 -1.54
N ALA A 93 -3.11 -9.41 -0.78
CA ALA A 93 -3.10 -10.38 0.31
C ALA A 93 -2.78 -11.81 -0.17
N GLU A 94 -3.31 -12.23 -1.33
CA GLU A 94 -2.99 -13.54 -1.92
C GLU A 94 -1.51 -13.64 -2.34
N VAL A 95 -0.96 -12.58 -2.94
CA VAL A 95 0.46 -12.51 -3.30
C VAL A 95 1.34 -12.59 -2.06
N ILE A 96 1.04 -11.81 -1.03
CA ILE A 96 1.79 -11.84 0.24
C ILE A 96 1.73 -13.25 0.86
N ARG A 97 0.54 -13.88 0.87
CA ARG A 97 0.39 -15.25 1.40
C ARG A 97 1.23 -16.24 0.61
N ALA A 98 1.17 -16.20 -0.72
CA ALA A 98 1.94 -17.08 -1.59
C ALA A 98 3.46 -16.89 -1.43
N GLN A 99 3.91 -15.64 -1.28
CA GLN A 99 5.32 -15.32 -1.02
C GLN A 99 5.77 -15.85 0.34
N ALA A 100 4.97 -15.66 1.39
CA ALA A 100 5.27 -16.18 2.71
C ALA A 100 5.34 -17.72 2.71
N GLU A 101 4.39 -18.39 2.06
CA GLU A 101 4.39 -19.85 1.90
C GLU A 101 5.66 -20.34 1.17
N LEU A 102 6.08 -19.64 0.11
CA LEU A 102 7.30 -19.97 -0.63
C LEU A 102 8.56 -19.78 0.21
N GLN A 103 8.67 -18.66 0.93
CA GLN A 103 9.81 -18.37 1.80
C GLN A 103 9.93 -19.42 2.91
N VAL A 104 8.81 -19.78 3.55
CA VAL A 104 8.79 -20.82 4.58
C VAL A 104 9.26 -22.15 3.99
N ARG A 105 8.74 -22.57 2.82
CA ARG A 105 9.19 -23.81 2.17
C ARG A 105 10.69 -23.79 1.86
N GLN A 106 11.20 -22.68 1.33
CA GLN A 106 12.62 -22.53 1.02
C GLN A 106 13.49 -22.64 2.28
N GLN A 107 13.09 -21.97 3.37
CA GLN A 107 13.79 -22.06 4.65
C GLN A 107 13.77 -23.48 5.22
N PHE A 108 12.62 -24.16 5.16
CA PHE A 108 12.52 -25.56 5.60
C PHE A 108 13.43 -26.48 4.81
N GLU A 109 13.48 -26.35 3.47
CA GLU A 109 14.39 -27.15 2.63
C GLU A 109 15.86 -26.84 2.92
N GLN A 110 16.21 -25.57 3.12
CA GLN A 110 17.57 -25.17 3.50
C GLN A 110 17.97 -25.78 4.85
N HIS A 111 17.12 -25.68 5.87
CA HIS A 111 17.39 -26.26 7.19
C HIS A 111 17.44 -27.79 7.14
N ARG A 112 16.56 -28.43 6.37
CA ARG A 112 16.57 -29.88 6.17
C ARG A 112 17.90 -30.34 5.59
N LYS A 113 18.37 -29.68 4.53
CA LYS A 113 19.66 -29.96 3.91
C LYS A 113 20.82 -29.73 4.87
N ALA A 114 20.82 -28.63 5.62
CA ALA A 114 21.86 -28.35 6.61
C ALA A 114 21.92 -29.42 7.71
N ILE A 115 20.77 -29.93 8.17
CA ILE A 115 20.70 -31.02 9.15
C ILE A 115 21.28 -32.31 8.55
N GLU A 116 20.98 -32.61 7.29
CA GLU A 116 21.50 -33.80 6.59
C GLU A 116 23.03 -33.72 6.38
N ASP A 117 23.53 -32.56 5.98
CA ASP A 117 24.96 -32.29 5.82
C ASP A 117 25.69 -32.44 7.16
N LEU A 118 25.16 -31.87 8.25
CA LEU A 118 25.70 -32.01 9.61
C LEU A 118 25.71 -33.46 10.08
N ARG A 119 24.64 -34.23 9.81
CA ARG A 119 24.59 -35.66 10.15
C ARG A 119 25.65 -36.45 9.41
N THR A 120 25.85 -36.16 8.14
CA THR A 120 26.86 -36.81 7.29
C THR A 120 28.28 -36.46 7.77
N ALA A 121 28.55 -35.18 8.05
CA ALA A 121 29.83 -34.74 8.59
C ALA A 121 30.14 -35.40 9.94
N ARG A 122 29.15 -35.49 10.84
CA ARG A 122 29.30 -36.20 12.13
C ARG A 122 29.64 -37.67 11.94
N GLN A 123 28.98 -38.36 11.00
CA GLN A 123 29.28 -39.77 10.71
C GLN A 123 30.69 -39.96 10.17
N ARG A 124 31.13 -39.11 9.23
CA ARG A 124 32.50 -39.15 8.68
C ARG A 124 33.53 -38.94 9.78
N PHE A 125 33.38 -37.89 10.59
CA PHE A 125 34.27 -37.61 11.70
C PHE A 125 34.36 -38.79 12.69
N ALA A 126 33.24 -39.43 13.01
CA ALA A 126 33.24 -40.59 13.90
C ALA A 126 34.02 -41.80 13.32
N ILE A 127 33.92 -42.03 12.00
CA ILE A 127 34.67 -43.09 11.31
C ILE A 127 36.16 -42.75 11.26
N GLU A 128 36.52 -41.51 10.92
CA GLU A 128 37.89 -41.02 10.86
C GLU A 128 38.57 -41.11 12.23
N LEU A 129 37.90 -40.62 13.29
CA LEU A 129 38.39 -40.69 14.66
C LEU A 129 38.61 -42.15 15.11
N ARG A 130 37.66 -43.04 14.82
CA ARG A 130 37.80 -44.47 15.14
C ARG A 130 39.01 -45.07 14.43
N SER A 131 39.20 -44.76 13.15
CA SER A 131 40.32 -45.28 12.34
C SER A 131 41.66 -44.75 12.86
N ALA A 132 41.74 -43.47 13.21
CA ALA A 132 42.93 -42.86 13.79
C ALA A 132 43.31 -43.48 15.14
N LEU A 133 42.33 -43.66 16.04
CA LEU A 133 42.56 -44.32 17.33
C LEU A 133 43.02 -45.77 17.17
N HIS A 134 42.46 -46.51 16.20
CA HIS A 134 42.89 -47.87 15.89
C HIS A 134 44.33 -47.91 15.41
N GLY A 135 44.72 -47.02 14.49
CA GLY A 135 46.11 -46.91 14.03
C GLY A 135 47.09 -46.50 15.14
N MET A 136 46.68 -45.61 16.05
CA MET A 136 47.49 -45.28 17.23
C MET A 136 47.67 -46.48 18.16
N LEU A 137 46.62 -47.28 18.37
CA LEU A 137 46.70 -48.49 19.18
C LEU A 137 47.65 -49.51 18.56
N GLU A 138 47.51 -49.80 17.27
CA GLU A 138 48.42 -50.70 16.54
C GLU A 138 49.88 -50.23 16.61
N PHE A 139 50.11 -48.92 16.54
CA PHE A 139 51.44 -48.34 16.70
C PHE A 139 52.02 -48.60 18.10
N VAL A 140 51.24 -48.37 19.16
CA VAL A 140 51.67 -48.61 20.55
C VAL A 140 51.92 -50.10 20.79
N GLU A 141 51.05 -50.97 20.31
CA GLU A 141 51.22 -52.43 20.39
C GLU A 141 52.51 -52.88 19.68
N ARG A 142 52.77 -52.33 18.48
CA ARG A 142 54.03 -52.57 17.76
C ARG A 142 55.24 -52.04 18.54
N TYR A 143 55.18 -50.84 19.10
CA TYR A 143 56.28 -50.26 19.88
C TYR A 143 56.62 -51.10 21.12
N LEU A 144 55.60 -51.55 21.85
CA LEU A 144 55.77 -52.42 23.02
C LEU A 144 56.22 -53.84 22.66
N SER A 145 56.03 -54.28 21.41
CA SER A 145 56.50 -55.60 20.94
C SER A 145 57.98 -55.65 20.59
N VAL A 146 58.67 -54.51 20.49
CA VAL A 146 60.11 -54.44 20.25
C VAL A 146 60.84 -54.60 21.59
N PRO A 147 61.68 -55.63 21.77
CA PRO A 147 62.47 -55.79 23.00
C PRO A 147 63.44 -54.60 23.15
N PRO A 148 63.69 -54.11 24.38
CA PRO A 148 64.62 -53.01 24.61
C PRO A 148 65.99 -53.38 24.03
N PRO A 149 66.72 -52.42 23.41
CA PRO A 149 68.05 -52.70 22.91
C PRO A 149 68.91 -53.24 24.04
N GLU A 150 69.52 -54.41 23.85
CA GLU A 150 70.49 -54.96 24.77
C GLU A 150 71.61 -53.92 24.94
N ALA A 151 71.77 -53.43 26.16
CA ALA A 151 72.85 -52.52 26.50
C ALA A 151 74.19 -53.27 26.43
N THR A 152 74.84 -53.27 25.27
CA THR A 152 76.27 -53.56 25.19
C THR A 152 77.02 -52.32 25.66
N VAL A 153 77.27 -52.26 26.96
CA VAL A 153 78.23 -51.34 27.55
C VAL A 153 79.62 -51.92 27.28
N ASP A 154 80.26 -51.51 26.20
CA ASP A 154 81.70 -51.72 26.00
C ASP A 154 82.45 -50.78 26.96
N ILE A 155 82.90 -51.33 28.08
CA ILE A 155 83.84 -50.64 28.98
C ILE A 155 85.24 -50.80 28.37
N GLU A 156 85.69 -49.81 27.60
CA GLU A 156 87.12 -49.67 27.32
C GLU A 156 87.86 -49.26 28.61
N PRO A 157 89.00 -49.90 28.95
CA PRO A 157 89.72 -49.60 30.17
C PRO A 157 90.47 -48.27 30.06
N VAL A 158 90.36 -47.46 31.11
CA VAL A 158 91.10 -46.19 31.28
C VAL A 158 92.61 -46.48 31.38
N PRO A 159 93.47 -45.92 30.50
CA PRO A 159 94.92 -45.94 30.70
C PRO A 159 95.33 -44.86 31.70
N GLY A 160 96.15 -45.27 32.67
CA GLY A 160 96.57 -44.48 33.83
C GLY A 160 97.51 -43.31 33.56
N ASP A 161 97.58 -42.45 34.58
CA ASP A 161 98.30 -41.19 34.64
C ASP A 161 99.79 -41.31 34.26
N THR A 162 100.28 -40.46 33.37
CA THR A 162 101.62 -39.86 33.53
C THR A 162 101.71 -38.49 32.86
N GLU A 163 101.92 -37.49 33.73
CA GLU A 163 102.74 -36.28 33.56
C GLU A 163 102.29 -35.13 32.64
N GLN A 164 101.81 -34.09 33.33
CA GLN A 164 101.76 -32.70 32.90
C GLN A 164 103.19 -32.13 32.77
N PRO A 165 103.39 -31.06 31.98
CA PRO A 165 103.56 -29.79 32.66
C PRO A 165 102.78 -28.63 32.03
N ALA A 166 102.41 -27.73 32.94
CA ALA A 166 101.79 -26.42 32.73
C ALA A 166 102.87 -25.36 32.38
N PRO A 167 102.55 -24.05 32.39
CA PRO A 167 101.54 -23.30 31.63
C PRO A 167 102.16 -22.03 30.98
N GLU A 168 101.37 -21.23 30.26
CA GLU A 168 101.39 -19.74 30.32
C GLU A 168 100.22 -19.20 29.47
N SER A 169 99.18 -18.66 30.12
CA SER A 169 98.83 -17.21 30.17
C SER A 169 98.58 -16.60 28.79
N SER A 170 97.45 -15.97 28.46
CA SER A 170 96.89 -14.78 29.13
C SER A 170 95.58 -14.35 28.47
N HIS A 171 94.75 -13.65 29.26
CA HIS A 171 93.73 -12.63 28.90
C HIS A 171 92.44 -13.12 28.23
N VAL A 172 91.26 -13.06 28.86
CA VAL A 172 90.50 -11.93 29.48
C VAL A 172 89.99 -10.94 28.43
N GLU A 173 88.66 -10.93 28.27
CA GLU A 173 87.71 -9.79 28.31
C GLU A 173 86.37 -10.30 27.72
N GLN A 174 85.36 -10.61 28.52
CA GLN A 174 84.29 -9.76 29.06
C GLN A 174 83.53 -8.88 28.05
N SER A 175 82.20 -9.10 28.04
CA SER A 175 81.10 -8.13 27.89
C SER A 175 81.01 -7.26 26.63
N THR A 176 79.93 -7.46 25.87
CA THR A 176 78.70 -6.64 25.95
C THR A 176 77.54 -7.43 25.38
#